data_AF-A0A9P6SHT3-F1
#
_entry.id   AF-A0A9P6SHT3-F1
#
_cell.length_a   1.000
_cell.length_b   1.000
_cell.length_c   1.000
_cell.angle_alpha   90.00
_cell.angle_beta   90.00
_cell.angle_gamma   90.00
#
_symmetry.space_group_name_H-M   'P 1'
#
loop_
_entity.id
_entity.type
_entity.pdbx_description
1 polymer ?
#
loop_
_entity_poly.entity_id
_entity_poly.type
_entity_poly.pdbx_seq_one_letter_code
_entity_poly.pdbx_strand_id
1 'polypeptide(L)'
;MVKSIFLLTTLFTSFAIATDYYYVAIFNNAGKSEELQVPTHRRYCVCLKNTQTARIMNFSGSDVKIFSSSDCTGNYATVADNAYNAQWVNSMSYGRSGISSEGPDGCANLWTW
;
A
#
# COMPACT_ATOMS: atom_id res chain seq x y z
N MET A 1 16.24 -56.68 11.40
CA MET A 1 14.96 -56.34 12.05
C MET A 1 14.59 -54.92 11.63
N VAL A 2 13.51 -54.77 10.85
CA VAL A 2 13.01 -53.50 10.29
C VAL A 2 12.20 -52.82 11.40
N LYS A 3 12.71 -51.76 12.06
CA LYS A 3 12.62 -50.34 11.70
C LYS A 3 11.17 -49.85 11.60
N SER A 4 10.63 -49.25 12.66
CA SER A 4 9.42 -48.42 12.62
C SER A 4 9.38 -47.47 13.82
N ILE A 5 9.97 -46.28 13.64
CA ILE A 5 9.68 -45.10 14.47
C ILE A 5 8.62 -44.34 13.69
N PHE A 6 7.36 -44.44 14.12
CA PHE A 6 6.28 -43.59 13.62
C PHE A 6 6.35 -42.25 14.37
N LEU A 7 7.05 -41.27 13.79
CA LEU A 7 6.97 -39.88 14.23
C LEU A 7 5.77 -39.24 13.52
N LEU A 8 4.65 -39.12 14.25
CA LEU A 8 3.47 -38.42 13.77
C LEU A 8 3.66 -36.91 14.02
N THR A 9 4.33 -36.22 13.10
CA THR A 9 4.44 -34.76 13.14
C THR A 9 3.15 -34.14 12.62
N THR A 10 2.39 -33.56 13.54
CA THR A 10 1.18 -32.76 13.28
C THR A 10 1.52 -31.56 12.40
N LEU A 11 1.05 -31.56 11.15
CA LEU A 11 1.00 -30.36 10.31
C LEU A 11 -0.12 -29.45 10.82
N PHE A 12 0.21 -28.56 11.74
CA PHE A 12 -0.58 -27.34 11.92
C PHE A 12 -0.19 -26.38 10.80
N THR A 13 -0.80 -26.54 9.62
CA THR A 13 -0.76 -25.48 8.60
C THR A 13 -1.65 -24.36 9.09
N SER A 14 -1.04 -23.35 9.72
CA SER A 14 -1.71 -22.09 10.02
C SER A 14 -2.21 -21.50 8.70
N PHE A 15 -3.51 -21.57 8.46
CA PHE A 15 -4.16 -20.82 7.40
C PHE A 15 -4.07 -19.34 7.81
N ALA A 16 -3.01 -18.66 7.38
CA ALA A 16 -3.01 -17.21 7.35
C ALA A 16 -4.13 -16.82 6.37
N ILE A 17 -5.20 -16.22 6.88
CA ILE A 17 -6.24 -15.62 6.05
C ILE A 17 -5.54 -14.46 5.33
N ALA A 18 -5.11 -14.69 4.09
CA ALA A 18 -4.63 -13.63 3.23
C ALA A 18 -5.81 -12.69 2.99
N THR A 19 -5.72 -11.45 3.46
CA THR A 19 -6.66 -10.40 3.05
C THR A 19 -6.47 -10.21 1.55
N ASP A 20 -7.55 -10.23 0.76
CA ASP A 20 -7.47 -10.11 -0.70
C ASP A 20 -7.01 -8.71 -1.18
N TYR A 21 -6.88 -7.77 -0.25
CA TYR A 21 -6.53 -6.38 -0.52
C TYR A 21 -5.43 -5.88 0.43
N TYR A 22 -4.63 -4.97 -0.11
CA TYR A 22 -3.84 -4.01 0.64
C TYR A 22 -4.64 -2.71 0.78
N TYR A 23 -4.50 -2.07 1.93
CA TYR A 23 -5.12 -0.82 2.33
C TYR A 23 -4.08 0.23 2.72
N VAL A 24 -4.34 1.47 2.31
CA VAL A 24 -3.62 2.68 2.70
C VAL A 24 -4.64 3.77 3.00
N ALA A 25 -4.33 4.66 3.94
CA ALA A 25 -5.18 5.81 4.24
C ALA A 25 -4.41 7.12 4.03
N ILE A 26 -5.07 8.08 3.39
CA ILE A 26 -4.55 9.41 3.10
C ILE A 26 -5.34 10.40 3.95
N PHE A 27 -4.65 11.22 4.73
CA PHE A 27 -5.27 12.25 5.56
C PHE A 27 -4.92 13.64 5.03
N ASN A 28 -5.87 14.57 5.00
CA ASN A 28 -5.58 15.98 4.74
C ASN A 28 -5.28 16.76 6.03
N ASN A 29 -4.93 18.04 5.88
CA ASN A 29 -4.65 18.94 7.00
C ASN A 29 -5.86 19.19 7.92
N ALA A 30 -7.09 18.90 7.47
CA ALA A 30 -8.31 19.02 8.28
C ALA A 30 -8.64 17.72 9.05
N GLY A 31 -7.79 16.70 8.97
CA GLY A 31 -7.99 15.41 9.62
C GLY A 31 -9.00 14.49 8.93
N LYS A 32 -9.54 14.87 7.76
CA LYS A 32 -10.35 13.95 6.94
C LYS A 32 -9.44 12.90 6.31
N SER A 33 -9.93 11.67 6.21
CA SER A 33 -9.20 10.55 5.62
C SER A 33 -9.96 9.91 4.47
N GLU A 34 -9.22 9.46 3.46
CA GLU A 34 -9.70 8.56 2.40
C GLU A 34 -8.91 7.25 2.46
N GLU A 35 -9.61 6.12 2.45
CA GLU A 35 -9.00 4.79 2.41
C GLU A 35 -8.99 4.27 0.98
N LEU A 36 -7.81 3.87 0.52
CA LEU A 36 -7.63 3.26 -0.80
C LEU A 36 -7.27 1.79 -0.62
N GLN A 37 -7.88 0.94 -1.45
CA GLN A 37 -7.58 -0.48 -1.51
C GLN A 37 -7.00 -0.87 -2.86
N VAL A 38 -6.16 -1.90 -2.89
CA VAL A 38 -5.64 -2.53 -4.11
C VAL A 38 -5.56 -4.05 -3.90
N PRO A 39 -5.99 -4.87 -4.88
CA PRO A 39 -5.87 -6.32 -4.75
C PRO A 39 -4.42 -6.74 -4.49
N THR A 40 -4.20 -7.78 -3.68
CA THR A 40 -2.84 -8.22 -3.28
C THR A 40 -1.93 -8.66 -4.41
N HIS A 41 -2.48 -8.94 -5.60
CA HIS A 41 -1.73 -9.28 -6.81
C HIS A 41 -1.46 -8.08 -7.72
N ARG A 42 -1.89 -6.87 -7.34
CA ARG A 42 -1.76 -5.64 -8.13
C ARG A 42 -0.97 -4.57 -7.39
N ARG A 43 -0.64 -3.53 -8.14
CA ARG A 43 0.01 -2.32 -7.66
C ARG A 43 -0.56 -1.14 -8.43
N TYR A 44 -1.00 -0.11 -7.72
CA TYR A 44 -1.58 1.09 -8.33
C TYR A 44 -0.70 2.30 -8.07
N CYS A 45 -0.66 3.21 -9.04
CA CYS A 45 -0.20 4.57 -8.87
C CYS A 45 -1.41 5.49 -8.77
N VAL A 46 -1.44 6.34 -7.74
CA VAL A 46 -2.45 7.38 -7.55
C VAL A 46 -1.77 8.75 -7.49
N CYS A 47 -2.36 9.73 -8.16
CA CYS A 47 -1.91 11.12 -8.08
C CYS A 47 -2.57 11.83 -6.88
N LEU A 48 -1.75 12.47 -6.04
CA LEU A 48 -2.12 13.16 -4.79
C LEU A 48 -1.85 14.67 -4.84
N LYS A 49 -1.36 15.20 -5.95
CA LYS A 49 -1.00 16.62 -6.11
C LYS A 49 -2.10 17.60 -5.68
N ASN A 50 -3.38 17.21 -5.77
CA ASN A 50 -4.53 18.06 -5.48
C ASN A 50 -5.17 17.80 -4.09
N THR A 51 -4.59 16.95 -3.25
CA THR A 51 -5.26 16.42 -2.05
C THR A 51 -4.77 17.02 -0.72
N GLN A 52 -3.94 18.07 -0.72
CA GLN A 52 -3.41 18.68 0.54
C GLN A 52 -2.96 17.62 1.58
N THR A 53 -2.22 16.61 1.12
CA THR A 53 -1.93 15.42 1.93
C THR A 53 -1.08 15.78 3.14
N ALA A 54 -1.58 15.52 4.34
CA ALA A 54 -0.87 15.73 5.60
C ALA A 54 -0.18 14.46 6.09
N ARG A 55 -0.86 13.31 5.98
CA ARG A 55 -0.37 12.00 6.39
C ARG A 55 -0.74 10.92 5.39
N ILE A 56 0.18 10.00 5.14
CA ILE A 56 -0.09 8.73 4.45
C ILE A 56 0.18 7.61 5.45
N MET A 57 -0.77 6.70 5.61
CA MET A 57 -0.70 5.56 6.52
C MET A 57 -0.77 4.24 5.74
N ASN A 58 0.18 3.36 5.99
CA ASN A 58 0.23 2.00 5.50
C ASN A 58 -0.05 1.05 6.68
N PHE A 59 -1.16 0.33 6.64
CA PHE A 59 -1.59 -0.49 7.79
C PHE A 59 -1.93 -1.94 7.42
N SER A 60 -1.58 -2.36 6.20
CA SER A 60 -1.93 -3.69 5.65
C SER A 60 -0.75 -4.46 5.06
N GLY A 61 0.49 -3.99 5.28
CA GLY A 61 1.69 -4.62 4.73
C GLY A 61 1.91 -4.37 3.23
N SER A 62 1.31 -3.32 2.68
CA SER A 62 1.53 -2.85 1.31
C SER A 62 2.98 -2.37 1.12
N ASP A 63 3.57 -2.51 -0.07
CA ASP A 63 4.81 -1.81 -0.42
C ASP A 63 4.47 -0.41 -0.95
N VAL A 64 4.56 0.59 -0.07
CA VAL A 64 4.16 1.97 -0.38
C VAL A 64 5.39 2.82 -0.71
N LYS A 65 5.35 3.45 -1.88
CA LYS A 65 6.36 4.40 -2.37
C LYS A 65 5.69 5.74 -2.67
N ILE A 66 6.28 6.84 -2.21
CA ILE A 66 5.77 8.19 -2.38
C ILE A 66 6.76 9.05 -3.18
N PHE A 67 6.21 9.88 -4.07
CA PHE A 67 6.98 10.61 -5.08
C PHE A 67 6.62 12.09 -5.09
N SER A 68 7.59 12.93 -5.42
CA SER A 68 7.34 14.34 -5.75
C SER A 68 6.86 14.53 -7.19
N SER A 69 6.94 13.51 -8.05
CA SER A 69 6.29 13.53 -9.37
C SER A 69 4.80 13.18 -9.23
N SER A 70 4.00 13.48 -10.26
CA SER A 70 2.56 13.17 -10.28
C SER A 70 2.21 11.82 -10.92
N ASP A 71 3.22 11.03 -11.34
CA ASP A 71 3.08 9.84 -12.19
C ASP A 71 3.83 8.61 -11.65
N CYS A 72 4.23 8.61 -10.38
CA CYS A 72 5.02 7.56 -9.72
C CYS A 72 6.36 7.23 -10.40
N THR A 73 6.99 8.24 -11.01
CA THR A 73 8.33 8.12 -11.61
C THR A 73 9.40 8.88 -10.81
N GLY A 74 10.66 8.54 -11.04
CA GLY A 74 11.80 9.18 -10.41
C GLY A 74 12.10 8.67 -9.00
N ASN A 75 12.68 9.53 -8.17
CA ASN A 75 13.09 9.19 -6.81
C ASN A 75 11.88 9.05 -5.89
N TYR A 76 11.96 8.10 -4.97
CA TYR A 76 10.88 7.82 -4.02
C TYR A 76 11.40 7.68 -2.59
N ALA A 77 10.48 7.88 -1.65
CA ALA A 77 10.62 7.40 -0.27
C ALA A 77 9.66 6.24 -0.03
N THR A 78 10.03 5.33 0.87
CA THR A 78 9.18 4.19 1.27
C THR A 78 8.43 4.54 2.56
N VAL A 79 7.16 4.12 2.65
CA VAL A 79 6.32 4.31 3.83
C VAL A 79 6.10 2.97 4.52
N ALA A 80 6.80 2.74 5.63
CA ALA A 80 6.64 1.52 6.43
C ALA A 80 5.28 1.50 7.13
N ASP A 81 5.02 2.49 8.01
CA ASP A 81 3.74 2.63 8.71
C ASP A 81 3.09 4.00 8.44
N ASN A 82 3.83 5.08 8.67
CA ASN A 82 3.32 6.45 8.52
C ASN A 82 4.35 7.37 7.85
N ALA A 83 3.87 8.23 6.95
CA ALA A 83 4.59 9.39 6.45
C ALA A 83 3.81 10.65 6.85
N TYR A 84 4.41 11.47 7.71
CA TYR A 84 3.86 12.76 8.16
C TYR A 84 4.45 13.91 7.34
N ASN A 85 3.79 15.07 7.39
CA ASN A 85 4.17 16.26 6.62
C ASN A 85 4.32 15.94 5.12
N ALA A 86 3.36 15.19 4.61
CA ALA A 86 3.38 14.63 3.26
C ALA A 86 2.85 15.62 2.19
N GLN A 87 2.86 16.93 2.45
CA GLN A 87 2.32 17.94 1.53
C GLN A 87 3.14 18.05 0.23
N TRP A 88 4.38 17.55 0.24
CA TRP A 88 5.25 17.51 -0.92
C TRP A 88 4.96 16.30 -1.85
N VAL A 89 4.17 15.33 -1.40
CA VAL A 89 3.88 14.11 -2.15
C VAL A 89 2.84 14.41 -3.23
N ASN A 90 3.22 14.18 -4.48
CA ASN A 90 2.36 14.40 -5.64
C ASN A 90 1.79 13.11 -6.21
N SER A 91 2.39 11.96 -5.92
CA SER A 91 1.84 10.65 -6.24
C SER A 91 2.33 9.56 -5.30
N MET A 92 1.59 8.47 -5.24
CA MET A 92 1.86 7.31 -4.41
C MET A 92 1.65 6.03 -5.21
N SER A 93 2.63 5.14 -5.13
CA SER A 93 2.54 3.78 -5.67
C SER A 93 2.39 2.82 -4.49
N TYR A 94 1.35 2.00 -4.49
CA TYR A 94 1.03 1.08 -3.39
C TYR A 94 0.52 -0.26 -3.91
N GLY A 95 0.78 -1.33 -3.16
CA GLY A 95 0.36 -2.70 -3.47
C GLY A 95 1.53 -3.68 -3.42
N ARG A 96 1.47 -4.73 -4.23
CA ARG A 96 2.50 -5.78 -4.24
C ARG A 96 3.87 -5.22 -4.61
N SER A 97 4.91 -5.69 -3.93
CA SER A 97 6.30 -5.38 -4.27
C SER A 97 6.76 -6.14 -5.52
N GLY A 98 7.69 -5.55 -6.27
CA GLY A 98 8.37 -6.22 -7.39
C GLY A 98 7.58 -6.27 -8.71
N ILE A 99 6.44 -5.59 -8.81
CA ILE A 99 5.66 -5.47 -10.05
C ILE A 99 5.45 -4.00 -10.44
N SER A 100 5.19 -3.76 -11.72
CA SER A 100 4.84 -2.42 -12.22
C SER A 100 3.52 -1.92 -11.64
N SER A 101 3.39 -0.60 -11.52
CA SER A 101 2.12 0.03 -11.12
C SER A 101 1.23 0.28 -12.33
N GLU A 102 -0.08 0.10 -12.16
CA GLU A 102 -1.11 0.57 -13.09
C GLU A 102 -1.46 2.04 -12.78
N GLY A 103 -1.72 2.87 -13.80
CA GLY A 103 -2.04 4.29 -13.64
C GLY A 103 -0.82 5.21 -13.40
N PRO A 104 -1.05 6.49 -13.03
CA PRO A 104 -2.35 7.09 -12.74
C PRO A 104 -3.04 7.59 -14.02
N ASP A 105 -4.36 7.40 -14.12
CA ASP A 105 -5.16 7.86 -15.27
C ASP A 105 -5.54 9.37 -15.17
N GLY A 106 -5.03 10.07 -14.16
CA GLY A 106 -5.29 11.49 -13.92
C GLY A 106 -5.03 11.91 -12.46
N CYS A 107 -5.27 13.19 -12.16
CA CYS A 107 -5.07 13.79 -10.83
C CYS A 107 -6.39 14.33 -10.24
N ALA A 108 -7.29 13.41 -9.87
CA ALA A 108 -8.54 13.75 -9.21
C ALA A 108 -8.30 14.31 -7.79
N ASN A 109 -9.22 15.16 -7.32
CA ASN A 109 -9.25 15.55 -5.91
C ASN A 109 -10.02 14.49 -5.13
N LEU A 110 -9.39 13.88 -4.13
CA LEU A 110 -10.02 12.86 -3.29
C LEU A 110 -11.10 13.43 -2.33
N TRP A 111 -11.21 14.76 -2.19
CA TRP A 111 -12.12 15.41 -1.23
C TRP A 111 -13.41 15.96 -1.82
N THR A 112 -13.69 15.71 -3.10
CA THR A 112 -14.85 16.28 -3.80
C THR A 112 -16.02 15.33 -3.96
N TRP A 113 -16.06 14.23 -3.22
CA TRP A 113 -17.14 13.25 -3.21
C TRP A 113 -18.15 13.51 -2.09
#